data_AF-A0A9E5T8H4-F1
#
_entry.id   AF-A0A9E5T8H4-F1
#
_cell.length_a   1.000
_cell.length_b   1.000
_cell.length_c   1.000
_cell.angle_alpha   90.00
_cell.angle_beta   90.00
_cell.angle_gamma   90.00
#
_symmetry.space_group_name_H-M   'P 1'
#
loop_
_entity.id
_entity.type
_entity.pdbx_description
1 polymer ?
#
loop_
_entity_poly.entity_id
_entity_poly.type
_entity_poly.pdbx_seq_one_letter_code
_entity_poly.pdbx_strand_id
1 'polypeptide(L)'
;MARQKSQSAAEAIPKVPWRHFRPLLSVLLVAHLTVVIATPLALVAPRSSLAIRITQWAAPYLQAGNISHGYAFFAPDPGPSHLLRYEIVHGDGRSEAGQ
;
A
#
# COMPACT_ATOMS: atom_id res chain seq x y z
N MET A 1 3.36 58.66 -26.02
CA MET A 1 3.12 57.43 -26.79
C MET A 1 4.32 56.47 -26.71
N ALA A 2 4.69 55.90 -25.54
CA ALA A 2 5.85 55.00 -25.45
C ALA A 2 5.87 54.07 -24.22
N ARG A 3 4.74 53.46 -23.82
CA ARG A 3 4.72 52.60 -22.62
C ARG A 3 3.85 51.35 -22.73
N GLN A 4 3.73 50.77 -23.93
CA GLN A 4 2.85 49.61 -24.14
C GLN A 4 3.56 48.41 -24.79
N LYS A 5 4.78 48.57 -25.32
CA LYS A 5 5.50 47.48 -26.00
C LYS A 5 6.25 46.53 -25.05
N SER A 6 6.44 46.91 -23.79
CA SER A 6 7.20 46.14 -22.79
C SER A 6 6.35 45.16 -21.95
N GLN A 7 5.02 45.16 -22.09
CA GLN A 7 4.14 44.24 -21.33
C GLN A 7 3.77 42.96 -22.11
N SER A 8 4.04 42.88 -23.42
CA SER A 8 3.66 41.72 -24.24
C SER A 8 4.62 40.51 -24.11
N ALA A 9 5.75 40.69 -23.44
CA ALA A 9 6.76 39.64 -23.19
C ALA A 9 6.71 39.09 -21.76
N ALA A 10 5.69 39.46 -20.97
CA ALA A 10 5.44 38.84 -19.68
C ALA A 10 4.84 37.46 -19.91
N GLU A 11 5.72 36.48 -20.10
CA GLU A 11 5.55 35.10 -19.67
C GLU A 11 4.19 34.49 -20.05
N ALA A 12 3.98 34.20 -21.33
CA ALA A 12 2.96 33.23 -21.69
C ALA A 12 3.43 31.85 -21.19
N ILE A 13 3.16 31.57 -19.91
CA ILE A 13 3.42 30.27 -19.29
C ILE A 13 2.76 29.24 -20.21
N PRO A 14 3.53 28.34 -20.84
CA PRO A 14 2.92 27.34 -21.70
C PRO A 14 1.92 26.57 -20.85
N LYS A 15 0.64 26.65 -21.22
CA LYS A 15 -0.41 25.85 -20.59
C LYS A 15 -0.15 24.42 -21.02
N VAL A 16 0.75 23.75 -20.30
CA VAL A 16 1.04 22.33 -20.47
C VAL A 16 -0.32 21.62 -20.43
N PRO A 17 -0.61 20.67 -21.34
CA PRO A 17 -1.86 19.92 -21.34
C PRO A 17 -1.91 18.90 -20.18
N TRP A 18 -1.72 19.41 -18.96
CA TRP A 18 -1.73 18.72 -17.68
C TRP A 18 -3.06 17.98 -17.44
N ARG A 19 -4.12 18.35 -18.16
CA ARG A 19 -5.45 17.75 -18.03
C ARG A 19 -5.47 16.24 -18.33
N HIS A 20 -4.62 15.77 -19.24
CA HIS A 20 -4.50 14.32 -19.55
C HIS A 20 -3.52 13.58 -18.64
N PHE A 21 -2.54 14.29 -18.08
CA PHE A 21 -1.59 13.72 -17.12
C PHE A 21 -2.17 13.59 -15.71
N ARG A 22 -3.10 14.46 -15.33
CA ARG A 22 -3.81 14.39 -14.04
C ARG A 22 -4.43 13.02 -13.74
N PRO A 23 -5.26 12.40 -14.61
CA PRO A 23 -5.85 11.10 -14.31
C PRO A 23 -4.78 10.01 -14.20
N LEU A 24 -3.78 10.01 -15.08
CA LEU A 24 -2.69 9.04 -15.02
C LEU A 24 -1.92 9.15 -13.70
N LEU A 25 -1.55 10.37 -13.30
CA LEU A 25 -0.87 10.62 -12.03
C LEU A 25 -1.74 10.21 -10.84
N SER A 26 -3.04 10.52 -10.88
CA SER A 26 -3.98 10.13 -9.83
C SER A 26 -4.08 8.60 -9.70
N VAL A 27 -4.15 7.87 -10.82
CA VAL A 27 -4.18 6.40 -10.81
C VAL A 27 -2.87 5.83 -10.26
N LEU A 28 -1.72 6.37 -10.68
CA LEU A 28 -0.42 5.98 -10.14
C LEU A 28 -0.30 6.23 -8.64
N LEU A 29 -0.80 7.36 -8.14
CA LEU A 29 -0.82 7.67 -6.71
C LEU A 29 -1.71 6.71 -5.93
N VAL A 30 -2.91 6.39 -6.43
CA VAL A 30 -3.81 5.42 -5.79
C VAL A 30 -3.20 4.01 -5.81
N ALA A 31 -2.59 3.60 -6.92
CA ALA A 31 -1.91 2.31 -7.04
C ALA A 31 -0.73 2.23 -6.05
N HIS A 32 0.09 3.27 -5.98
CA HIS A 32 1.18 3.38 -5.02
C HIS A 32 0.69 3.27 -3.58
N LEU A 33 -0.32 4.06 -3.21
CA LEU A 33 -0.90 4.04 -1.87
C LEU A 33 -1.47 2.67 -1.51
N THR A 34 -2.13 2.02 -2.47
CA THR A 34 -2.68 0.66 -2.30
C THR A 34 -1.58 -0.34 -1.98
N VAL A 35 -0.46 -0.29 -2.70
CA VAL A 35 0.70 -1.17 -2.47
C VAL A 35 1.35 -0.87 -1.11
N VAL A 36 1.51 0.41 -0.75
CA VAL A 36 2.08 0.82 0.54
C VAL A 36 1.25 0.30 1.72
N ILE A 37 -0.08 0.31 1.61
CA ILE A 37 -0.98 -0.24 2.65
C ILE A 37 -1.03 -1.77 2.59
N ALA A 38 -1.09 -2.39 1.41
CA ALA A 38 -1.18 -3.84 1.27
C ALA A 38 0.08 -4.56 1.78
N THR A 39 1.24 -3.91 1.71
CA THR A 39 2.54 -4.47 2.15
C THR A 39 2.53 -4.90 3.63
N PRO A 40 2.23 -4.04 4.62
CA PRO A 40 2.14 -4.47 6.02
C PRO A 40 1.02 -5.49 6.27
N LEU A 41 -0.10 -5.38 5.56
CA LEU A 41 -1.22 -6.34 5.66
C LEU A 41 -0.87 -7.75 5.16
N ALA A 42 0.13 -7.88 4.29
CA ALA A 42 0.61 -9.17 3.79
C ALA A 42 1.71 -9.78 4.68
N LEU A 43 2.47 -8.93 5.40
CA LEU A 43 3.61 -9.36 6.21
C LEU A 43 3.20 -9.83 7.61
N VAL A 44 2.34 -9.08 8.29
CA VAL A 44 1.95 -9.30 9.69
C VAL A 44 0.65 -10.11 9.77
N ALA A 45 0.54 -11.02 10.75
CA ALA A 45 -0.69 -11.77 10.99
C ALA A 45 -1.75 -10.87 11.69
N PRO A 46 -3.06 -11.02 11.41
CA PRO A 46 -3.67 -11.94 10.43
C PRO A 46 -3.47 -11.46 8.99
N ARG A 47 -2.96 -12.36 8.13
CA ARG A 47 -2.62 -12.04 6.74
C ARG A 47 -3.86 -12.12 5.86
N SER A 48 -4.11 -11.07 5.06
CA SER A 48 -5.19 -11.07 4.07
C SER A 48 -4.74 -11.74 2.77
N SER A 49 -5.53 -12.69 2.26
CA SER A 49 -5.25 -13.35 0.97
C SER A 49 -5.24 -12.37 -0.21
N LEU A 50 -6.03 -11.30 -0.14
CA LEU A 50 -6.04 -10.22 -1.12
C LEU A 50 -4.76 -9.40 -1.06
N ALA A 51 -4.30 -9.05 0.15
CA ALA A 51 -3.06 -8.28 0.34
C ALA A 51 -1.84 -9.06 -0.17
N ILE A 52 -1.81 -10.38 0.04
CA ILE A 52 -0.77 -11.27 -0.51
C ILE A 52 -0.77 -11.22 -2.04
N ARG A 53 -1.94 -11.33 -2.69
CA ARG A 53 -2.02 -11.28 -4.17
C ARG A 53 -1.56 -9.93 -4.73
N ILE A 54 -1.98 -8.83 -4.12
CA ILE A 54 -1.60 -7.47 -4.53
C ILE A 54 -0.07 -7.29 -4.42
N THR A 55 0.52 -7.72 -3.29
CA THR A 55 1.96 -7.58 -3.05
C THR A 55 2.81 -8.52 -3.91
N GLN A 56 2.33 -9.73 -4.21
CA GLN A 56 2.98 -10.64 -5.16
C GLN A 56 3.01 -10.06 -6.57
N TRP A 57 1.90 -9.47 -7.02
CA TRP A 57 1.86 -8.83 -8.33
C TRP A 57 2.74 -7.57 -8.38
N ALA A 58 2.77 -6.79 -7.31
CA ALA A 58 3.61 -5.60 -7.18
C ALA A 58 5.05 -5.89 -6.72
N ALA A 59 5.45 -7.16 -6.62
CA ALA A 59 6.77 -7.57 -6.13
C ALA A 59 7.97 -6.87 -6.80
N PRO A 60 8.06 -6.73 -8.15
CA PRO A 60 9.21 -6.07 -8.76
C PRO A 60 9.27 -4.57 -8.39
N TYR A 61 8.13 -3.91 -8.26
CA TYR A 61 8.06 -2.52 -7.82
C TYR A 61 8.48 -2.36 -6.35
N LEU A 62 8.01 -3.24 -5.49
CA LEU A 62 8.36 -3.27 -4.06
C LEU A 62 9.85 -3.50 -3.83
N GLN A 63 10.45 -4.42 -4.60
CA GLN A 63 11.88 -4.70 -4.53
C GLN A 63 12.72 -3.51 -5.04
N ALA A 64 12.35 -2.94 -6.19
CA ALA A 64 13.05 -1.77 -6.74
C ALA A 64 12.97 -0.54 -5.81
N GLY A 65 11.82 -0.33 -5.16
CA GLY A 65 11.59 0.76 -4.22
C GLY A 65 12.03 0.49 -2.78
N ASN A 66 12.53 -0.71 -2.48
CA ASN A 66 12.88 -1.15 -1.13
C ASN A 66 11.76 -0.98 -0.07
N ILE A 67 10.50 -1.05 -0.47
CA ILE A 67 9.32 -0.69 0.35
C ILE A 67 8.95 -1.80 1.36
N SER A 68 9.41 -3.03 1.11
CA SER A 68 9.05 -4.22 1.90
C SER A 68 9.77 -4.38 3.24
N HIS A 69 10.74 -3.52 3.58
CA HIS A 69 11.65 -3.72 4.73
C HIS A 69 11.31 -2.89 5.98
N GLY A 70 10.09 -2.40 6.10
CA GLY A 70 9.69 -1.51 7.20
C GLY A 70 9.39 -2.24 8.52
N TYR A 71 8.10 -2.34 8.85
CA TYR A 71 7.63 -2.60 10.21
C TYR A 71 8.07 -3.94 10.84
N ALA A 72 8.03 -5.04 10.07
CA ALA A 72 8.40 -6.37 10.55
C ALA A 72 9.89 -6.51 10.91
N PHE A 73 10.74 -5.57 10.49
CA PHE A 73 12.14 -5.53 10.88
C PHE A 73 12.33 -5.11 12.35
N PHE A 74 11.47 -4.21 12.85
CA PHE A 74 11.57 -3.64 14.21
C PHE A 74 10.63 -4.28 15.23
N ALA A 75 9.54 -4.90 14.76
CA ALA A 75 8.67 -5.73 15.57
C ALA A 75 8.59 -7.13 14.95
N PRO A 76 9.60 -7.99 15.20
CA PRO A 76 9.50 -9.41 14.87
C PRO A 76 8.23 -9.98 15.50
N ASP A 77 7.67 -11.01 14.85
CA ASP A 77 6.48 -11.72 15.34
C ASP A 77 6.62 -11.93 16.86
N PRO A 78 5.72 -11.37 17.68
CA PRO A 78 5.84 -11.52 19.13
C PRO A 78 5.89 -13.03 19.38
N GLY A 79 7.01 -13.49 19.93
CA GLY A 79 7.17 -14.89 20.32
C GLY A 79 5.94 -15.35 21.12
N PRO A 80 5.66 -16.66 21.14
CA PRO A 80 4.36 -17.25 21.48
C PRO A 80 3.55 -16.38 22.45
N SER A 81 2.56 -15.68 21.91
CA SER A 81 1.67 -14.86 22.73
C SER A 81 0.83 -15.75 23.64
N HIS A 82 0.29 -15.21 24.72
CA HIS A 82 -0.61 -15.93 25.63
C HIS A 82 -1.99 -16.25 25.01
N LEU A 83 -2.09 -16.31 23.66
CA LEU A 83 -3.29 -16.73 22.97
C LEU A 83 -3.46 -18.24 23.16
N LEU A 84 -4.47 -18.60 23.95
CA LEU A 84 -4.75 -19.97 24.36
C LEU A 84 -5.75 -20.57 23.36
N ARG A 85 -5.24 -21.26 22.34
CA ARG A 85 -6.10 -22.03 21.44
C ARG A 85 -6.54 -23.31 22.16
N TYR A 86 -7.85 -23.55 22.23
CA TYR A 86 -8.41 -24.76 22.83
C TYR A 86 -9.26 -25.52 21.83
N GLU A 87 -9.27 -26.84 22.02
CA GLU A 87 -10.14 -27.78 21.31
C GLU A 87 -10.89 -28.57 22.38
N ILE A 88 -12.22 -28.49 22.36
CA ILE A 88 -13.09 -29.27 23.23
C ILE A 88 -13.50 -30.51 22.44
N VAL A 89 -13.01 -31.68 22.89
CA VAL A 89 -13.51 -32.97 22.41
C VAL A 89 -14.58 -33.44 23.37
N HIS A 90 -15.82 -33.43 22.89
CA HIS A 90 -16.97 -33.90 23.65
C HIS A 90 -17.01 -35.43 23.63
N GLY A 91 -17.57 -36.03 24.69
CA GLY A 91 -17.71 -37.49 24.79
C GLY A 91 -18.61 -38.13 23.73
N ASP A 92 -19.35 -37.33 22.96
CA ASP A 92 -20.16 -37.73 21.79
C ASP A 92 -19.37 -37.67 20.47
N GLY A 93 -18.07 -37.35 20.52
CA GLY A 93 -17.19 -37.27 19.35
C GLY A 93 -17.26 -35.94 18.60
N ARG A 94 -17.99 -34.94 19.09
CA ARG A 94 -17.96 -33.59 18.52
C ARG A 94 -16.73 -32.82 18.98
N SER A 95 -16.18 -32.02 18.06
CA SER A 95 -15.05 -31.14 18.33
C SER A 95 -15.48 -29.68 18.15
N GLU A 96 -15.26 -28.85 19.17
CA GLU A 96 -15.41 -27.40 19.08
C GLU A 96 -14.04 -26.73 19.28
N ALA A 97 -13.65 -25.85 18.35
CA ALA A 97 -12.37 -25.16 18.41
C ALA A 97 -12.57 -23.64 18.55
N GLY A 98 -11.82 -23.01 19.45
CA GLY A 98 -11.82 -21.57 19.71
C GLY A 98 -10.40 -20.98 19.72
N GLN A 99 -10.29 -19.68 19.44
CA GLN A 99 -9.03 -18.92 19.45
C GLN A 99 -9.18 -17.68 20.31
#